data_AF-A0A5M9NLT8-F1
#
_entry.id   AF-A0A5M9NLT8-F1
#
_cell.length_a   1.000
_cell.length_b   1.000
_cell.length_c   1.000
_cell.angle_alpha   90.00
_cell.angle_beta   90.00
_cell.angle_gamma   90.00
#
_symmetry.space_group_name_H-M   'P 1'
#
loop_
_entity.id
_entity.type
_entity.pdbx_description
1 polymer ?
#
loop_
_entity_poly.entity_id
_entity_poly.type
_entity_poly.pdbx_seq_one_letter_code
_entity_poly.pdbx_strand_id
1 'polypeptide(L)'
;MGYKFKPDYIMDKHSPEIVNTDYSRLKKTHLVELLVRAKNKDKSAIGEICRRFDGMVINLTSSFYIEGYTLEDMVQEGRLSLIKSIYKYNMNSKCHFSTYAAAAIKKNFYCKIRNSVKKYFCCSLYSVNSGGDELVDTVESEENIEEEFIEKQQYSDLWRAVRKLSEEEKSAIVWYYIWEISLKEYAVKEKIPYRTAAARKKRAVDHLRSIMNFG
;
A
#
# COMPACT_ATOMS: atom_id res chain seq x y z
N MET A 1 -45.24 19.63 -11.08
CA MET A 1 -45.83 18.48 -11.81
C MET A 1 -46.37 17.50 -10.76
N GLY A 2 -47.68 17.51 -10.50
CA GLY A 2 -48.31 16.67 -9.49
C GLY A 2 -48.87 15.39 -10.12
N TYR A 3 -48.44 14.24 -9.63
CA TYR A 3 -49.09 12.97 -9.93
C TYR A 3 -50.05 12.62 -8.78
N LYS A 4 -51.35 12.70 -9.07
CA LYS A 4 -52.43 12.20 -8.21
C LYS A 4 -52.65 10.72 -8.49
N PHE A 5 -52.42 9.87 -7.51
CA PHE A 5 -52.79 8.46 -7.55
C PHE A 5 -54.31 8.33 -7.33
N LYS A 6 -55.03 7.77 -8.31
CA LYS A 6 -56.42 7.32 -8.15
C LYS A 6 -56.41 5.79 -8.01
N PRO A 7 -56.82 5.23 -6.86
CA PRO A 7 -57.10 3.81 -6.76
C PRO A 7 -58.57 3.55 -7.09
N ASP A 8 -58.86 3.27 -8.35
CA ASP A 8 -60.07 2.54 -8.71
C ASP A 8 -59.75 1.06 -8.55
N TYR A 9 -60.32 0.41 -7.52
CA TYR A 9 -60.90 -0.94 -7.57
C TYR A 9 -61.38 -1.29 -6.15
N ILE A 10 -62.69 -1.14 -5.94
CA ILE A 10 -63.42 -1.82 -4.87
C ILE A 10 -63.67 -3.24 -5.39
N MET A 11 -63.14 -4.26 -4.72
CA MET A 11 -63.60 -5.64 -4.87
C MET A 11 -63.78 -6.27 -3.50
N ASP A 12 -65.06 -6.41 -3.17
CA ASP A 12 -65.76 -7.38 -2.33
C ASP A 12 -65.09 -7.97 -1.07
N LYS A 13 -65.74 -7.71 0.07
CA LYS A 13 -65.48 -8.38 1.36
C LYS A 13 -66.42 -9.57 1.44
N HIS A 14 -65.89 -10.80 1.37
CA HIS A 14 -66.34 -12.09 1.98
C HIS A 14 -65.78 -13.25 1.12
N SER A 15 -64.61 -13.87 1.39
CA SER A 15 -64.29 -14.95 2.37
C SER A 15 -63.20 -15.83 1.68
N PRO A 16 -62.41 -16.71 2.34
CA PRO A 16 -62.33 -17.06 3.76
C PRO A 16 -60.96 -16.71 4.40
N GLU A 17 -60.93 -16.71 5.73
CA GLU A 17 -59.70 -16.66 6.52
C GLU A 17 -58.80 -17.86 6.22
N ILE A 18 -57.74 -17.66 5.41
CA ILE A 18 -56.67 -18.64 5.22
C ILE A 18 -55.32 -18.01 5.62
N VAL A 19 -54.96 -18.28 6.87
CA VAL A 19 -53.60 -18.61 7.37
C VAL A 19 -52.48 -17.58 7.13
N ASN A 20 -52.41 -16.55 7.97
CA ASN A 20 -51.22 -15.69 8.14
C ASN A 20 -50.02 -16.45 8.79
N THR A 21 -50.28 -17.63 9.37
CA THR A 21 -49.25 -18.47 10.04
C THR A 21 -48.35 -19.24 9.06
N ASP A 22 -48.80 -19.51 7.83
CA ASP A 22 -48.06 -20.36 6.88
C ASP A 22 -47.06 -19.55 6.04
N TYR A 23 -47.40 -18.33 5.63
CA TYR A 23 -46.52 -17.51 4.78
C TYR A 23 -45.16 -17.20 5.43
N SER A 24 -45.14 -16.97 6.75
CA SER A 24 -43.92 -16.72 7.51
C SER A 24 -43.07 -18.00 7.66
N ARG A 25 -43.72 -19.16 7.81
CA ARG A 25 -43.08 -20.47 7.86
C ARG A 25 -42.53 -20.88 6.50
N LEU A 26 -43.29 -20.75 5.41
CA LEU A 26 -42.82 -21.00 4.05
C LEU A 26 -41.60 -20.14 3.68
N LYS A 27 -41.59 -18.84 4.00
CA LYS A 27 -40.42 -17.96 3.78
C LYS A 27 -39.18 -18.36 4.60
N LYS A 28 -39.38 -18.97 5.78
CA LYS A 28 -38.31 -19.46 6.66
C LYS A 28 -37.75 -20.78 6.14
N THR A 29 -38.62 -21.72 5.76
CA THR A 29 -38.24 -23.03 5.19
C THR A 29 -37.48 -22.86 3.87
N HIS A 30 -37.95 -21.96 3.01
CA HIS A 30 -37.29 -21.68 1.73
C HIS A 30 -35.89 -21.05 1.89
N LEU A 31 -35.69 -20.16 2.88
CA LEU A 31 -34.37 -19.61 3.16
C LEU A 31 -33.38 -20.68 3.65
N VAL A 32 -33.86 -21.64 4.44
CA VAL A 32 -33.03 -22.76 4.93
C VAL A 32 -32.56 -23.62 3.78
N GLU A 33 -33.45 -23.96 2.84
CA GLU A 33 -33.10 -24.71 1.63
C GLU A 33 -32.06 -23.98 0.77
N LEU A 34 -32.27 -22.68 0.54
CA LEU A 34 -31.31 -21.84 -0.19
C LEU A 34 -29.95 -21.81 0.51
N LEU A 35 -29.90 -21.73 1.83
CA LEU A 35 -28.64 -21.74 2.60
C LEU A 35 -27.90 -23.07 2.47
N VAL A 36 -28.61 -24.20 2.49
CA VAL A 36 -28.01 -25.53 2.30
C VAL A 36 -27.39 -25.65 0.90
N ARG A 37 -28.14 -25.27 -0.14
CA ARG A 37 -27.66 -25.27 -1.52
C ARG A 37 -26.48 -24.31 -1.71
N ALA A 38 -26.57 -23.09 -1.17
CA ALA A 38 -25.53 -22.08 -1.28
C ALA A 38 -24.23 -22.50 -0.57
N LYS A 39 -24.31 -23.23 0.55
CA LYS A 39 -23.14 -23.83 1.21
C LYS A 39 -22.45 -24.89 0.33
N ASN A 40 -23.21 -25.59 -0.50
CA ASN A 40 -22.70 -26.50 -1.52
C ASN A 40 -22.22 -25.79 -2.80
N LYS A 41 -21.98 -24.47 -2.74
CA LYS A 41 -21.48 -23.63 -3.83
C LYS A 41 -22.43 -23.47 -5.02
N ASP A 42 -23.74 -23.71 -4.83
CA ASP A 42 -24.75 -23.39 -5.84
C ASP A 42 -24.82 -21.86 -6.06
N LYS A 43 -24.35 -21.42 -7.22
CA LYS A 43 -24.30 -20.00 -7.61
C LYS A 43 -25.69 -19.37 -7.70
N SER A 44 -26.71 -20.13 -8.11
CA SER A 44 -28.08 -19.62 -8.19
C SER A 44 -28.61 -19.31 -6.80
N ALA A 45 -28.41 -20.23 -5.85
CA ALA A 45 -28.82 -20.06 -4.46
C ALA A 45 -28.07 -18.91 -3.78
N ILE A 46 -26.75 -18.78 -4.01
CA ILE A 46 -25.97 -17.65 -3.50
C ILE A 46 -26.50 -16.32 -4.06
N GLY A 47 -26.72 -16.24 -5.37
CA GLY A 47 -27.22 -15.03 -6.03
C GLY A 47 -28.61 -14.63 -5.54
N GLU A 48 -29.49 -15.60 -5.29
CA GLU A 48 -30.82 -15.35 -4.74
C GLU A 48 -30.78 -14.84 -3.30
N ILE A 49 -29.93 -15.43 -2.45
CA ILE A 49 -29.70 -14.91 -1.09
C ILE A 49 -29.16 -13.48 -1.16
N CYS A 50 -28.18 -13.21 -2.03
CA CYS A 50 -27.63 -11.85 -2.16
C CYS A 50 -28.72 -10.84 -2.55
N ARG A 51 -29.53 -11.13 -3.58
CA ARG A 51 -30.65 -10.26 -3.97
C ARG A 51 -31.66 -10.04 -2.84
N ARG A 52 -31.96 -11.09 -2.06
CA ARG A 52 -32.91 -11.00 -0.92
C ARG A 52 -32.38 -10.12 0.21
N PHE A 53 -31.07 -10.05 0.39
CA PHE A 53 -30.42 -9.28 1.46
C PHE A 53 -29.79 -7.97 0.97
N ASP A 54 -29.86 -7.63 -0.32
CA ASP A 54 -29.26 -6.42 -0.88
C ASP A 54 -29.75 -5.15 -0.16
N GLY A 55 -31.05 -5.05 0.14
CA GLY A 55 -31.59 -3.92 0.92
C GLY A 55 -30.99 -3.81 2.33
N MET A 56 -30.72 -4.95 2.99
CA MET A 56 -30.03 -4.96 4.29
C MET A 56 -28.57 -4.51 4.14
N VAL A 57 -27.88 -4.96 3.10
CA VAL A 57 -26.49 -4.57 2.82
C VAL A 57 -26.42 -3.06 2.57
N ILE A 58 -27.25 -2.52 1.70
CA ILE A 58 -27.29 -1.08 1.37
C ILE A 58 -27.58 -0.24 2.61
N ASN A 59 -28.59 -0.64 3.40
CA ASN A 59 -28.93 0.06 4.63
C ASN A 59 -27.76 0.05 5.62
N LEU A 60 -27.09 -1.09 5.81
CA LEU A 60 -25.92 -1.16 6.68
C LEU A 60 -24.78 -0.29 6.15
N THR A 61 -24.49 -0.34 4.85
CA THR A 61 -23.45 0.47 4.21
C THR A 61 -23.66 1.96 4.44
N SER A 62 -24.90 2.46 4.38
CA SER A 62 -25.21 3.88 4.58
C SER A 62 -24.83 4.43 5.97
N SER A 63 -24.66 3.56 6.98
CA SER A 63 -24.28 3.95 8.34
C SER A 63 -22.77 3.96 8.60
N PHE A 64 -21.93 3.67 7.60
CA PHE A 64 -20.49 3.56 7.76
C PHE A 64 -19.75 4.37 6.69
N TYR A 65 -18.58 4.90 7.07
CA TYR A 65 -17.65 5.56 6.17
C TYR A 65 -16.26 4.96 6.36
N ILE A 66 -15.59 4.65 5.25
CA ILE A 66 -14.20 4.17 5.23
C ILE A 66 -13.44 5.09 4.29
N GLU A 67 -12.36 5.68 4.78
CA GLU A 67 -11.53 6.58 3.98
C GLU A 67 -10.99 5.86 2.73
N GLY A 68 -11.13 6.51 1.58
CA GLY A 68 -10.72 5.98 0.28
C GLY A 68 -11.65 4.93 -0.33
N TYR A 69 -12.81 4.65 0.28
CA TYR A 69 -13.82 3.75 -0.29
C TYR A 69 -14.95 4.56 -0.92
N THR A 70 -15.37 4.16 -2.11
CA THR A 70 -16.63 4.63 -2.71
C THR A 70 -17.83 3.89 -2.10
N LEU A 71 -19.04 4.41 -2.34
CA LEU A 71 -20.26 3.72 -1.95
C LEU A 71 -20.35 2.33 -2.58
N GLU A 72 -19.91 2.19 -3.83
CA GLU A 72 -19.89 0.91 -4.52
C GLU A 72 -18.94 -0.08 -3.83
N ASP A 73 -17.73 0.36 -3.46
CA ASP A 73 -16.78 -0.48 -2.73
C ASP A 73 -17.36 -0.97 -1.40
N MET A 74 -18.04 -0.08 -0.67
CA MET A 74 -18.69 -0.42 0.58
C MET A 74 -19.79 -1.46 0.38
N VAL A 75 -20.62 -1.33 -0.65
CA VAL A 75 -21.66 -2.32 -0.98
C VAL A 75 -21.03 -3.66 -1.33
N GLN A 76 -19.95 -3.68 -2.12
CA GLN A 76 -19.28 -4.92 -2.49
C GLN A 76 -18.65 -5.63 -1.30
N GLU A 77 -18.04 -4.90 -0.37
CA GLU A 77 -17.52 -5.48 0.87
C GLU A 77 -18.62 -6.03 1.78
N GLY A 78 -19.77 -5.36 1.80
CA GLY A 78 -20.97 -5.86 2.47
C GLY A 78 -21.47 -7.17 1.85
N ARG A 79 -21.58 -7.25 0.52
CA ARG A 79 -21.96 -8.47 -0.21
C ARG A 79 -20.95 -9.60 0.00
N LEU A 80 -19.66 -9.30 -0.03
CA LEU A 80 -18.60 -10.28 0.25
C LEU A 80 -18.72 -10.84 1.68
N SER A 81 -19.02 -9.98 2.65
CA SER A 81 -19.26 -10.37 4.05
C SER A 81 -20.52 -11.22 4.21
N LEU A 82 -21.58 -10.91 3.47
CA LEU A 82 -22.79 -11.75 3.39
C LEU A 82 -22.46 -13.14 2.83
N ILE A 83 -21.73 -13.23 1.73
CA ILE A 83 -21.32 -14.51 1.12
C ILE A 83 -20.47 -15.33 2.11
N LYS A 84 -19.49 -14.69 2.77
CA LYS A 84 -18.70 -15.35 3.83
C LYS A 84 -19.58 -15.85 4.97
N SER A 85 -20.65 -15.12 5.29
CA SER A 85 -21.62 -15.50 6.32
C SER A 85 -22.42 -16.73 5.92
N ILE A 86 -22.82 -16.88 4.65
CA ILE A 86 -23.49 -18.10 4.14
C ILE A 86 -22.64 -19.34 4.45
N TYR A 87 -21.35 -19.29 4.09
CA TYR A 87 -20.45 -20.42 4.31
C TYR A 87 -20.22 -20.73 5.79
N LYS A 88 -20.11 -19.70 6.65
CA LYS A 88 -19.79 -19.87 8.08
C LYS A 88 -20.99 -20.06 9.00
N TYR A 89 -22.20 -19.77 8.55
CA TYR A 89 -23.39 -19.84 9.38
C TYR A 89 -23.68 -21.27 9.85
N ASN A 90 -23.99 -21.44 11.14
CA ASN A 90 -24.40 -22.73 11.70
C ASN A 90 -25.93 -22.86 11.61
N MET A 91 -26.43 -23.86 10.87
CA MET A 91 -27.87 -24.09 10.70
C MET A 91 -28.59 -24.46 12.00
N ASN A 92 -27.86 -24.99 12.99
CA ASN A 92 -28.39 -25.34 14.31
C ASN A 92 -28.33 -24.16 15.30
N SER A 93 -27.94 -22.97 14.85
CA SER A 93 -27.88 -21.77 15.69
C SER A 93 -29.27 -21.30 16.09
N LYS A 94 -29.40 -20.80 17.33
CA LYS A 94 -30.61 -20.11 17.81
C LYS A 94 -30.78 -18.72 17.19
N CYS A 95 -29.72 -18.15 16.62
CA CYS A 95 -29.72 -16.83 16.00
C CYS A 95 -30.09 -16.93 14.52
N HIS A 96 -31.03 -16.11 14.06
CA HIS A 96 -31.41 -16.04 12.66
C HIS A 96 -30.25 -15.62 11.75
N PHE A 97 -30.20 -16.19 10.54
CA PHE A 97 -29.18 -15.87 9.54
C PHE A 97 -29.08 -14.38 9.25
N SER A 98 -30.21 -13.66 9.16
CA SER A 98 -30.24 -12.21 8.95
C SER A 98 -29.44 -11.45 10.01
N THR A 99 -29.66 -11.78 11.29
CA THR A 99 -28.97 -11.16 12.42
C THR A 99 -27.49 -11.51 12.41
N TYR A 100 -27.14 -12.77 12.14
CA TYR A 100 -25.76 -13.22 12.03
C TYR A 100 -25.02 -12.49 10.90
N ALA A 101 -25.62 -12.42 9.71
CA ALA A 101 -25.04 -11.77 8.54
C ALA A 101 -24.87 -10.25 8.76
N ALA A 102 -25.89 -9.58 9.33
CA ALA A 102 -25.79 -8.17 9.67
C ALA A 102 -24.65 -7.89 10.66
N ALA A 103 -24.49 -8.74 11.69
CA ALA A 103 -23.38 -8.62 12.64
C ALA A 103 -22.02 -8.84 11.97
N ALA A 104 -21.92 -9.81 11.06
CA ALA A 104 -20.69 -10.09 10.32
C ALA A 104 -20.29 -8.94 9.39
N ILE A 105 -21.27 -8.33 8.70
CA ILE A 105 -21.05 -7.14 7.85
C ILE A 105 -20.54 -5.96 8.70
N LYS A 106 -21.24 -5.62 9.78
CA LYS A 106 -20.81 -4.53 10.68
C LYS A 106 -19.41 -4.78 11.22
N LYS A 107 -19.12 -6.01 11.66
CA LYS A 107 -17.79 -6.39 12.14
C LYS A 107 -16.71 -6.18 11.06
N ASN A 108 -16.99 -6.56 9.82
CA ASN A 108 -16.07 -6.35 8.70
C ASN A 108 -15.78 -4.87 8.48
N PHE A 109 -16.82 -4.02 8.46
CA PHE A 109 -16.65 -2.57 8.31
C PHE A 109 -15.83 -1.97 9.45
N TYR A 110 -16.13 -2.30 10.71
CA TYR A 110 -15.30 -1.85 11.85
C TYR A 110 -13.84 -2.29 11.72
N CYS A 111 -13.59 -3.52 11.29
CA CYS A 111 -12.22 -4.00 11.06
C CYS A 111 -11.51 -3.18 9.97
N LYS A 112 -12.21 -2.84 8.88
CA LYS A 112 -11.63 -2.03 7.80
C LYS A 112 -11.36 -0.59 8.23
N ILE A 113 -12.28 0.05 8.95
CA ILE A 113 -12.08 1.38 9.55
C ILE A 113 -10.85 1.36 10.47
N ARG A 114 -10.74 0.34 11.34
CA ARG A 114 -9.58 0.22 12.24
C ARG A 114 -8.27 0.04 11.47
N ASN A 115 -8.30 -0.60 10.31
CA ASN A 115 -7.12 -0.80 9.49
C ASN A 115 -6.79 0.40 8.60
N SER A 116 -7.77 1.22 8.19
CA SER A 116 -7.52 2.44 7.43
C SER A 116 -6.78 3.48 8.26
N VAL A 117 -7.13 3.61 9.55
CA VAL A 117 -6.47 4.52 10.50
C VAL A 117 -4.99 4.15 10.77
N LYS A 118 -4.59 2.90 10.50
CA LYS A 118 -3.20 2.45 10.67
C LYS A 118 -2.31 2.76 9.46
N LYS A 119 -2.87 3.18 8.33
CA LYS A 119 -2.05 3.63 7.20
C LYS A 119 -1.47 4.99 7.56
N TYR A 120 -0.17 5.16 7.31
CA TYR A 120 0.50 6.45 7.47
C TYR A 120 -0.33 7.52 6.74
N PHE A 121 -0.60 8.62 7.43
CA PHE A 121 -1.35 9.75 6.89
C PHE A 121 -0.49 10.41 5.82
N CYS A 122 -0.58 9.91 4.58
CA CYS A 122 0.14 10.51 3.47
C CYS A 122 -0.65 11.73 3.01
N CYS A 123 -0.08 12.92 3.17
CA CYS A 123 -0.57 14.11 2.49
C CYS A 123 -0.33 13.96 0.97
N SER A 124 -1.22 14.53 0.16
CA SER A 124 -0.96 14.69 -1.26
C SER A 124 0.17 15.68 -1.44
N LEU A 125 1.11 15.42 -2.36
CA LEU A 125 2.13 16.41 -2.71
C LEU A 125 1.54 17.71 -3.29
N TYR A 126 0.33 17.62 -3.86
CA TYR A 126 -0.43 18.76 -4.36
C TYR A 126 -1.32 19.41 -3.29
N SER A 127 -1.19 19.02 -2.02
CA SER A 127 -1.94 19.71 -0.96
C SER A 127 -1.36 21.10 -0.75
N VAL A 128 -2.24 22.09 -0.69
CA VAL A 128 -1.90 23.50 -0.59
C VAL A 128 -1.80 23.92 0.88
N ASN A 129 -0.73 24.62 1.24
CA ASN A 129 -0.55 25.21 2.57
C ASN A 129 -1.42 26.48 2.75
N SER A 130 -1.41 27.09 3.94
CA SER A 130 -2.16 28.34 4.19
C SER A 130 -1.75 29.53 3.31
N GLY A 131 -0.57 29.47 2.71
CA GLY A 131 0.00 30.49 1.82
C GLY A 131 -0.35 30.30 0.34
N GLY A 132 -0.92 29.15 -0.05
CA GLY A 132 -1.24 28.87 -1.45
C GLY A 132 -0.21 27.99 -2.17
N ASP A 133 0.90 27.62 -1.52
CA ASP A 133 1.94 26.79 -2.15
C ASP A 133 1.64 25.30 -1.96
N GLU A 134 1.92 24.51 -2.99
CA GLU A 134 1.82 23.06 -2.93
C GLU A 134 3.02 22.47 -2.17
N LEU A 135 2.84 21.33 -1.50
CA LEU A 135 3.95 20.67 -0.80
C LEU A 135 5.10 20.31 -1.76
N VAL A 136 4.79 19.94 -3.00
CA VAL A 136 5.80 19.63 -4.02
C VAL A 136 6.76 20.80 -4.28
N ASP A 137 6.29 22.04 -4.16
CA ASP A 137 7.09 23.24 -4.38
C ASP A 137 7.96 23.60 -3.17
N THR A 138 7.62 23.08 -1.98
CA THR A 138 8.33 23.38 -0.73
C THR A 138 9.40 22.33 -0.38
N VAL A 139 9.33 21.14 -0.98
CA VAL A 139 10.32 20.08 -0.73
C VAL A 139 11.66 20.46 -1.37
N GLU A 140 12.72 20.48 -0.55
CA GLU A 140 14.07 20.76 -1.00
C GLU A 140 14.62 19.62 -1.87
N SER A 141 15.27 19.96 -2.97
CA SER A 141 15.96 18.99 -3.83
C SER A 141 17.26 18.52 -3.18
N GLU A 142 17.58 17.24 -3.32
CA GLU A 142 18.88 16.69 -2.94
C GLU A 142 19.99 17.11 -3.93
N GLU A 143 19.64 17.69 -5.08
CA GLU A 143 20.61 18.14 -6.08
C GLU A 143 21.32 19.43 -5.62
N ASN A 144 22.62 19.32 -5.35
CA ASN A 144 23.49 20.46 -5.10
C ASN A 144 24.47 20.65 -6.27
N ILE A 145 24.07 21.49 -7.23
CA ILE A 145 24.86 21.76 -8.44
C ILE A 145 26.22 22.43 -8.16
N GLU A 146 26.32 23.18 -7.05
CA GLU A 146 27.57 23.83 -6.65
C GLU A 146 28.57 22.80 -6.17
N GLU A 147 28.14 21.90 -5.29
CA GLU A 147 28.98 20.79 -4.80
C GLU A 147 29.40 19.88 -5.97
N GLU A 148 28.47 19.50 -6.85
CA GLU A 148 28.79 18.68 -8.03
C GLU A 148 29.84 19.36 -8.93
N PHE A 149 29.75 20.68 -9.10
CA PHE A 149 30.74 21.44 -9.87
C PHE A 149 32.11 21.46 -9.18
N ILE A 150 32.14 21.69 -7.86
CA ILE A 150 33.36 21.66 -7.05
C ILE A 150 34.03 20.29 -7.14
N GLU A 151 33.26 19.20 -6.99
CA GLU A 151 33.78 17.83 -7.11
C GLU A 151 34.37 17.55 -8.50
N LYS A 152 33.69 17.97 -9.57
CA LYS A 152 34.22 17.84 -10.95
C LYS A 152 35.54 18.59 -11.13
N GLN A 153 35.64 19.79 -10.57
CA GLN A 153 36.85 20.60 -10.63
C GLN A 153 37.99 19.94 -9.84
N GLN A 154 37.72 19.51 -8.61
CA GLN A 154 38.68 18.78 -7.77
C GLN A 154 39.16 17.50 -8.45
N TYR A 155 38.26 16.76 -9.10
CA TYR A 155 38.60 15.55 -9.85
C TYR A 155 39.55 15.85 -11.02
N SER A 156 39.28 16.92 -11.77
CA SER A 156 40.16 17.38 -12.86
C SER A 156 41.54 17.77 -12.36
N ASP A 157 41.60 18.52 -11.25
CA ASP A 157 42.85 18.97 -10.64
C ASP A 157 43.68 17.81 -10.08
N LEU A 158 43.03 16.87 -9.41
CA LEU A 158 43.64 15.63 -8.93
C LEU A 158 44.21 14.82 -10.10
N TRP A 159 43.45 14.65 -11.18
CA TRP A 159 43.93 13.93 -12.36
C TRP A 159 45.15 14.58 -13.01
N ARG A 160 45.15 15.92 -13.08
CA ARG A 160 46.30 16.68 -13.58
C ARG A 160 47.52 16.51 -12.67
N ALA A 161 47.34 16.46 -11.35
CA ALA A 161 48.41 16.21 -10.41
C ALA A 161 48.94 14.76 -10.50
N VAL A 162 48.06 13.77 -10.58
CA VAL A 162 48.42 12.35 -10.72
C VAL A 162 49.23 12.11 -12.01
N ARG A 163 48.89 12.79 -13.12
CA ARG A 163 49.67 12.67 -14.37
C ARG A 163 51.12 13.12 -14.24
N LYS A 164 51.42 14.08 -13.35
CA LYS A 164 52.77 14.61 -13.10
C LYS A 164 53.62 13.73 -12.17
N LEU A 165 53.03 12.77 -11.48
CA LEU A 165 53.76 11.81 -10.65
C LEU A 165 54.63 10.89 -11.51
N SER A 166 55.70 10.36 -10.91
CA SER A 166 56.48 9.28 -11.54
C SER A 166 55.69 7.96 -11.55
N GLU A 167 56.03 7.04 -12.46
CA GLU A 167 55.34 5.74 -12.56
C GLU A 167 55.44 4.91 -11.26
N GLU A 168 56.53 5.05 -10.51
CA GLU A 168 56.74 4.40 -9.22
C GLU A 168 55.86 4.97 -8.09
N GLU A 169 55.52 6.26 -8.17
CA GLU A 169 54.63 6.95 -7.24
C GLU A 169 53.17 6.66 -7.59
N LYS A 170 52.82 6.67 -8.89
CA LYS A 170 51.49 6.30 -9.39
C LYS A 170 51.16 4.87 -9.00
N SER A 171 52.07 3.92 -9.22
CA SER A 171 51.84 2.53 -8.85
C SER A 171 51.55 2.43 -7.35
N ALA A 172 52.37 3.02 -6.48
CA ALA A 172 52.16 2.98 -5.04
C ALA A 172 50.80 3.54 -4.60
N ILE A 173 50.28 4.58 -5.25
CA ILE A 173 48.95 5.14 -4.97
C ILE A 173 47.84 4.22 -5.48
N VAL A 174 47.92 3.74 -6.72
CA VAL A 174 46.90 2.87 -7.32
C VAL A 174 46.77 1.56 -6.56
N TRP A 175 47.90 0.90 -6.25
CA TRP A 175 47.90 -0.35 -5.48
C TRP A 175 47.23 -0.19 -4.10
N TYR A 176 47.45 0.94 -3.44
CA TYR A 176 46.98 1.15 -2.07
C TYR A 176 45.55 1.72 -1.99
N TYR A 177 45.21 2.73 -2.79
CA TYR A 177 43.92 3.43 -2.71
C TYR A 177 42.85 2.91 -3.68
N ILE A 178 43.24 2.33 -4.81
CA ILE A 178 42.29 1.82 -5.82
C ILE A 178 42.08 0.31 -5.66
N TRP A 179 43.14 -0.44 -5.38
CA TRP A 179 43.08 -1.88 -5.21
C TRP A 179 43.03 -2.34 -3.75
N GLU A 180 43.10 -1.41 -2.78
CA GLU A 180 43.06 -1.69 -1.33
C GLU A 180 44.09 -2.73 -0.84
N ILE A 181 45.20 -2.89 -1.57
CA ILE A 181 46.25 -3.86 -1.23
C ILE A 181 47.17 -3.26 -0.17
N SER A 182 47.59 -4.09 0.78
CA SER A 182 48.47 -3.63 1.84
C SER A 182 49.86 -3.25 1.31
N LEU A 183 50.51 -2.29 1.96
CA LEU A 183 51.89 -1.90 1.60
C LEU A 183 52.89 -3.05 1.71
N LYS A 184 52.59 -4.08 2.51
CA LYS A 184 53.41 -5.29 2.62
C LYS A 184 53.30 -6.15 1.37
N GLU A 185 52.08 -6.38 0.89
CA GLU A 185 51.83 -7.16 -0.34
C GLU A 185 52.32 -6.42 -1.59
N TYR A 186 52.13 -5.10 -1.65
CA TYR A 186 52.70 -4.26 -2.69
C TYR A 186 54.24 -4.36 -2.73
N ALA A 187 54.91 -4.32 -1.58
CA ALA A 187 56.36 -4.46 -1.47
C ALA A 187 56.86 -5.82 -1.99
N VAL A 188 56.15 -6.90 -1.65
CA VAL A 188 56.46 -8.25 -2.14
C VAL A 188 56.29 -8.34 -3.66
N LYS A 189 55.22 -7.76 -4.21
CA LYS A 189 54.89 -7.82 -5.63
C LYS A 189 55.88 -7.05 -6.51
N GLU A 190 56.27 -5.86 -6.07
CA GLU A 190 57.28 -5.02 -6.74
C GLU A 190 58.72 -5.45 -6.43
N LYS A 191 58.92 -6.47 -5.57
CA LYS A 191 60.23 -6.94 -5.10
C LYS A 191 61.09 -5.83 -4.47
N ILE A 192 60.45 -4.98 -3.67
CA ILE A 192 61.10 -3.88 -2.94
C ILE A 192 60.98 -4.06 -1.43
N PRO A 193 61.90 -3.51 -0.61
CA PRO A 193 61.75 -3.49 0.83
C PRO A 193 60.50 -2.72 1.26
N TYR A 194 59.83 -3.17 2.33
CA TYR A 194 58.65 -2.50 2.90
C TYR A 194 58.88 -1.00 3.17
N ARG A 195 60.07 -0.63 3.67
CA ARG A 195 60.44 0.77 3.92
C ARG A 195 60.40 1.62 2.64
N THR A 196 60.82 1.06 1.51
CA THR A 196 60.81 1.72 0.20
C THR A 196 59.39 1.89 -0.32
N ALA A 197 58.52 0.89 -0.17
CA ALA A 197 57.10 0.97 -0.50
C ALA A 197 56.38 2.08 0.30
N ALA A 198 56.63 2.14 1.61
CA ALA A 198 56.08 3.18 2.48
C ALA A 198 56.60 4.58 2.10
N ALA A 199 57.89 4.70 1.78
CA ALA A 199 58.49 5.95 1.34
C ALA A 199 57.97 6.41 -0.05
N ARG A 200 57.72 5.49 -0.98
CA ARG A 200 57.10 5.79 -2.28
C ARG A 200 55.69 6.33 -2.13
N LYS A 201 54.83 5.67 -1.34
CA LYS A 201 53.47 6.18 -1.05
C LYS A 201 53.54 7.56 -0.41
N LYS A 202 54.39 7.74 0.59
CA LYS A 202 54.54 9.03 1.29
C LYS A 202 54.97 10.14 0.33
N ARG A 203 56.01 9.91 -0.48
CA ARG A 203 56.46 10.86 -1.51
C ARG A 203 55.36 11.19 -2.51
N ALA A 204 54.62 10.18 -2.98
CA ALA A 204 53.52 10.38 -3.90
C ALA A 204 52.42 11.30 -3.32
N VAL A 205 52.05 11.10 -2.05
CA VAL A 205 51.07 11.97 -1.36
C VAL A 205 51.62 13.38 -1.12
N ASP A 206 52.89 13.50 -0.70
CA ASP A 206 53.53 14.80 -0.49
C ASP A 206 53.67 15.58 -1.81
N HIS A 207 53.96 14.89 -2.92
CA HIS A 207 54.05 15.47 -4.25
C HIS A 207 52.67 15.91 -4.76
N LEU A 208 51.62 15.10 -4.56
CA LEU A 208 50.23 15.51 -4.85
C LEU A 208 49.83 16.75 -4.06
N ARG A 209 50.14 16.80 -2.75
CA ARG A 209 49.87 17.98 -1.90
C ARG A 209 50.60 19.22 -2.40
N SER A 210 51.87 19.08 -2.81
CA SER A 210 52.63 20.19 -3.39
C SER A 210 51.98 20.70 -4.67
N ILE A 211 51.58 19.81 -5.59
CA ILE A 211 50.97 20.22 -6.86
C ILE A 211 49.60 20.86 -6.66
N MET A 212 48.81 20.38 -5.68
CA MET A 212 47.44 20.85 -5.43
C MET A 212 47.37 22.10 -4.54
N ASN A 213 48.35 22.36 -3.67
CA ASN A 213 48.39 23.55 -2.79
C ASN A 213 49.04 24.79 -3.43
N PHE A 214 49.51 24.69 -4.67
CA PHE A 214 50.06 25.81 -5.47
C PHE A 214 49.08 26.30 -6.56
N GLY A 215 47.78 26.10 -6.34
CA GLY A 215 46.69 26.65 -7.16
C GLY A 215 45.95 27.77 -6.44
#